data_AF-A0A973WHI7-F1
#
_entry.id   AF-A0A973WHI7-F1
#
_cell.length_a   1.000
_cell.length_b   1.000
_cell.length_c   1.000
_cell.angle_alpha   90.00
_cell.angle_beta   90.00
_cell.angle_gamma   90.00
#
_symmetry.space_group_name_H-M   'P 1'
#
loop_
_entity.id
_entity.type
_entity.pdbx_description
1 polymer ?
#
loop_
_entity_poly.entity_id
_entity_poly.type
_entity_poly.pdbx_seq_one_letter_code
_entity_poly.pdbx_strand_id
1 'polypeptide(L)'
;MSVAVAAAPSRWKSVTLWVVRGLLALAFAAAGAAKLYGVPMLVEEFEHIGLGQWFRYFTGSLELLGAVLILVPPVAAFGGLLLSCIMVGATIAHLFLIGGSPVPALVLLTLSAIVAYAKRSQFGLLASLP
;
A
#
# COMPACT_ATOMS: atom_id res chain seq x y z
N MET A 1 28.33 34.90 6.19
CA MET A 1 27.14 34.14 5.76
C MET A 1 27.53 32.66 5.77
N SER A 2 27.12 31.91 6.78
CA SER A 2 27.51 30.49 6.92
C SER A 2 26.51 29.64 6.13
N VAL A 3 26.94 29.05 5.02
CA VAL A 3 26.10 28.13 4.25
C VAL A 3 26.10 26.80 5.00
N ALA A 4 24.99 26.51 5.67
CA ALA A 4 24.78 25.21 6.28
C ALA A 4 24.76 24.15 5.18
N VAL A 5 25.82 23.33 5.10
CA VAL A 5 25.84 22.13 4.27
C VAL A 5 24.79 21.18 4.82
N ALA A 6 23.68 21.05 4.11
CA ALA A 6 22.64 20.08 4.44
C ALA A 6 23.29 18.68 4.48
N ALA A 7 23.24 18.02 5.63
CA ALA A 7 23.79 16.68 5.81
C ALA A 7 23.16 15.73 4.78
N ALA A 8 24.01 15.04 4.00
CA ALA A 8 23.55 14.04 3.05
C ALA A 8 22.67 12.99 3.76
N PRO A 9 21.54 12.56 3.17
CA PRO A 9 20.67 11.58 3.80
C PRO A 9 21.47 10.32 4.14
N SER A 10 21.37 9.86 5.39
CA SER A 10 22.13 8.69 5.82
C SER A 10 21.74 7.48 4.96
N ARG A 11 22.74 6.78 4.39
CA ARG A 11 22.55 5.60 3.52
C ARG A 11 21.58 4.57 4.13
N TRP A 12 21.57 4.47 5.45
CA TRP A 12 20.66 3.65 6.25
C TRP A 12 19.17 3.94 6.02
N LYS A 13 18.76 5.20 5.96
CA LYS A 13 17.35 5.58 5.70
C LYS A 13 16.88 5.11 4.32
N SER A 14 17.77 5.14 3.34
CA SER A 14 17.48 4.68 1.98
C SER A 14 17.33 3.17 1.90
N VAL A 15 18.18 2.40 2.61
CA VAL A 15 18.10 0.93 2.66
C VAL A 15 16.84 0.49 3.38
N THR A 16 16.55 1.04 4.57
CA THR A 16 15.34 0.69 5.33
C THR A 16 14.08 0.93 4.52
N LEU A 17 13.97 2.08 3.85
CA LEU A 17 12.80 2.37 3.02
C LEU A 17 12.68 1.42 1.82
N TRP A 18 13.81 1.00 1.25
CA TRP A 18 13.81 0.00 0.18
C TRP A 18 13.32 -1.36 0.66
N VAL A 19 13.77 -1.81 1.83
CA VAL A 19 13.31 -3.06 2.46
C VAL A 19 11.81 -3.00 2.75
N VAL A 20 11.32 -1.90 3.35
CA VAL A 20 9.89 -1.71 3.64
C VAL A 20 9.06 -1.77 2.35
N ARG A 21 9.51 -1.11 1.28
CA ARG A 21 8.83 -1.17 -0.03
C ARG A 21 8.81 -2.58 -0.61
N GLY A 22 9.91 -3.32 -0.50
CA GLY A 22 9.98 -4.71 -0.94
C GLY A 22 9.04 -5.63 -0.16
N LEU A 23 8.99 -5.49 1.16
CA LEU A 23 8.08 -6.25 2.02
C LEU A 23 6.61 -5.93 1.73
N LEU A 24 6.27 -4.64 1.56
CA LEU A 24 4.92 -4.23 1.20
C LEU A 24 4.54 -4.78 -0.17
N ALA A 25 5.41 -4.66 -1.18
CA ALA A 25 5.15 -5.20 -2.50
C ALA A 25 4.89 -6.71 -2.45
N LEU A 26 5.69 -7.47 -1.71
CA LEU A 26 5.48 -8.91 -1.55
C LEU A 26 4.15 -9.22 -0.86
N ALA A 27 3.86 -8.54 0.25
CA ALA A 27 2.62 -8.75 1.02
C ALA A 27 1.37 -8.44 0.18
N PHE A 28 1.35 -7.30 -0.50
CA PHE A 28 0.22 -6.90 -1.35
C PHE A 28 0.13 -7.71 -2.65
N ALA A 29 1.26 -8.13 -3.22
CA ALA A 29 1.25 -9.05 -4.36
C ALA A 29 0.62 -10.39 -3.96
N ALA A 30 1.01 -10.95 -2.81
CA ALA A 30 0.44 -12.19 -2.29
C ALA A 30 -1.05 -12.03 -1.95
N ALA A 31 -1.43 -10.95 -1.25
CA ALA A 31 -2.81 -10.68 -0.89
C ALA A 31 -3.70 -10.46 -2.12
N GLY A 32 -3.25 -9.65 -3.08
CA GLY A 32 -3.96 -9.37 -4.33
C GLY A 32 -4.08 -10.64 -5.19
N ALA A 33 -3.01 -11.41 -5.33
CA ALA A 33 -3.03 -12.67 -6.07
C ALA A 33 -3.98 -13.69 -5.41
N ALA A 34 -3.97 -13.82 -4.09
CA ALA A 34 -4.90 -14.68 -3.37
C ALA A 34 -6.36 -14.24 -3.58
N LYS A 35 -6.61 -12.92 -3.58
CA LYS A 35 -7.93 -12.35 -3.93
C LYS A 35 -8.31 -12.65 -5.36
N LEU A 36 -7.41 -12.63 -6.34
CA LEU A 36 -7.76 -12.95 -7.74
C LEU A 36 -7.92 -14.45 -7.98
N TYR A 37 -7.09 -15.27 -7.35
CA TYR A 37 -7.14 -16.73 -7.42
C TYR A 37 -8.42 -17.31 -6.81
N GLY A 38 -9.05 -16.57 -5.89
CA GLY A 38 -10.29 -17.00 -5.23
C GLY A 38 -10.02 -18.00 -4.11
N VAL A 39 -9.01 -17.72 -3.28
CA VAL A 39 -8.80 -18.48 -2.03
C VAL A 39 -10.11 -18.48 -1.22
N PRO A 40 -10.64 -19.66 -0.82
CA PRO A 40 -11.98 -19.77 -0.23
C PRO A 40 -12.27 -18.82 0.91
N MET A 41 -11.29 -18.65 1.82
CA MET A 41 -11.37 -17.70 2.93
C MET A 41 -11.65 -16.27 2.46
N LEU A 42 -10.95 -15.79 1.42
CA LEU A 42 -11.14 -14.43 0.90
C LEU A 42 -12.43 -14.28 0.09
N VAL A 43 -12.89 -15.36 -0.54
CA VAL A 43 -14.20 -15.37 -1.22
C VAL A 43 -15.31 -15.16 -0.19
N GLU A 44 -15.25 -15.89 0.93
CA GLU A 44 -16.19 -15.79 2.03
C GLU A 44 -16.13 -14.41 2.72
N GLU A 45 -14.94 -13.86 2.97
CA GLU A 45 -14.80 -12.50 3.50
C GLU A 45 -15.51 -11.46 2.63
N PHE A 46 -15.33 -11.52 1.30
CA PHE A 46 -15.96 -10.58 0.38
C PHE A 46 -17.46 -10.84 0.16
N GLU A 47 -17.95 -12.06 0.35
CA GLU A 47 -19.39 -12.33 0.44
C GLU A 47 -20.00 -11.64 1.67
N HIS A 48 -19.34 -11.70 2.83
CA HIS A 48 -19.79 -11.01 4.04
C HIS A 48 -19.84 -9.48 3.89
N ILE A 49 -18.95 -8.90 3.09
CA ILE A 49 -19.01 -7.46 2.75
C ILE A 49 -20.31 -7.11 2.00
N GLY A 50 -20.89 -8.06 1.25
CA GLY A 50 -22.20 -7.89 0.60
C GLY A 50 -22.20 -7.06 -0.69
N LEU A 51 -21.03 -6.62 -1.18
CA LEU A 51 -20.89 -5.90 -2.45
C LEU A 51 -20.75 -6.83 -3.66
N GLY A 52 -20.62 -8.14 -3.42
CA GLY A 52 -20.45 -9.18 -4.43
C GLY A 52 -18.99 -9.40 -4.88
N GLN A 53 -18.76 -10.50 -5.60
CA GLN A 53 -17.43 -10.97 -5.97
C GLN A 53 -16.65 -10.06 -6.92
N TRP A 54 -17.32 -9.18 -7.68
CA TRP A 54 -16.63 -8.20 -8.53
C TRP A 54 -15.75 -7.26 -7.69
N PHE A 55 -16.19 -6.92 -6.46
CA PHE A 55 -15.44 -6.06 -5.54
C PHE A 55 -14.14 -6.75 -5.10
N ARG A 56 -14.16 -8.07 -4.89
CA ARG A 56 -12.93 -8.86 -4.63
C ARG A 56 -11.92 -8.72 -5.76
N TYR A 57 -12.37 -8.92 -7.00
CA TYR A 57 -11.48 -8.81 -8.17
C TYR A 57 -10.95 -7.39 -8.33
N PHE A 58 -11.79 -6.39 -8.08
CA PHE A 58 -11.39 -4.98 -8.13
C PHE A 58 -10.33 -4.65 -7.08
N THR A 59 -10.58 -4.99 -5.81
CA THR A 59 -9.62 -4.77 -4.72
C THR A 59 -8.32 -5.53 -4.96
N GLY A 60 -8.38 -6.81 -5.35
CA GLY A 60 -7.20 -7.61 -5.65
C GLY A 60 -6.36 -7.03 -6.79
N SER A 61 -7.00 -6.52 -7.85
CA SER A 61 -6.31 -5.87 -8.96
C SER A 61 -5.61 -4.57 -8.53
N LEU A 62 -6.26 -3.77 -7.68
CA LEU A 62 -5.67 -2.55 -7.15
C LEU A 62 -4.51 -2.84 -6.18
N GLU A 63 -4.58 -3.92 -5.39
CA GLU A 63 -3.48 -4.35 -4.53
C GLU A 63 -2.26 -4.76 -5.37
N LEU A 64 -2.47 -5.51 -6.46
CA LEU A 64 -1.37 -5.84 -7.39
C LEU A 64 -0.79 -4.60 -8.07
N LEU A 65 -1.63 -3.68 -8.52
CA LEU A 65 -1.19 -2.41 -9.09
C LEU A 65 -0.36 -1.62 -8.07
N GLY A 66 -0.85 -1.49 -6.83
CA GLY A 66 -0.15 -0.83 -5.74
C GLY A 66 1.20 -1.50 -5.41
N ALA A 67 1.26 -2.83 -5.42
CA ALA A 67 2.48 -3.60 -5.21
C ALA A 67 3.53 -3.35 -6.31
N VAL A 68 3.11 -3.19 -7.56
CA VAL A 68 4.02 -2.81 -8.66
C VAL A 68 4.46 -1.35 -8.51
N LEU A 69 3.52 -0.43 -8.30
CA LEU A 69 3.80 1.00 -8.18
C LEU A 69 4.77 1.30 -7.03
N ILE A 70 4.64 0.62 -5.89
CA ILE A 70 5.51 0.88 -4.73
C ILE A 70 6.97 0.49 -4.99
N LEU A 71 7.25 -0.43 -5.93
CA LEU A 71 8.61 -0.83 -6.33
C LEU A 71 9.25 0.16 -7.30
N VAL A 72 8.47 0.83 -8.14
CA VAL A 72 8.96 1.77 -9.16
C VAL A 72 9.32 3.10 -8.50
N PRO A 73 10.61 3.48 -8.40
CA PRO A 73 11.02 4.62 -7.57
C PRO A 73 10.34 5.94 -7.90
N PRO A 74 10.10 6.33 -9.17
CA PRO A 74 9.39 7.58 -9.50
C PRO A 74 7.94 7.68 -9.03
N VAL A 75 7.23 6.55 -8.88
CA VAL A 75 5.78 6.52 -8.57
C VAL A 75 5.47 5.81 -7.24
N ALA A 76 6.49 5.54 -6.43
CA ALA A 76 6.35 4.83 -5.17
C ALA A 76 5.38 5.51 -4.19
N ALA A 77 5.30 6.84 -4.21
CA ALA A 77 4.34 7.59 -3.39
C ALA A 77 2.88 7.27 -3.75
N PHE A 78 2.58 7.08 -5.04
CA PHE A 78 1.24 6.72 -5.51
C PHE A 78 0.89 5.28 -5.14
N GLY A 79 1.85 4.36 -5.26
CA GLY A 79 1.68 2.99 -4.77
C GLY A 79 1.36 2.95 -3.28
N GLY A 80 2.15 3.66 -2.46
CA GLY A 80 1.90 3.77 -1.02
C GLY A 80 0.54 4.40 -0.70
N LEU A 81 0.12 5.44 -1.43
CA LEU A 81 -1.18 6.09 -1.25
C LEU A 81 -2.35 5.16 -1.60
N LEU A 82 -2.30 4.53 -2.77
CA LEU A 82 -3.31 3.58 -3.24
C LEU A 82 -3.50 2.44 -2.22
N LEU A 83 -2.40 1.82 -1.81
CA LEU A 83 -2.41 0.74 -0.83
C LEU A 83 -2.94 1.21 0.53
N SER A 84 -2.61 2.45 0.94
CA SER A 84 -3.17 3.04 2.16
C SER A 84 -4.69 3.18 2.07
N CYS A 85 -5.24 3.67 0.95
CA CYS A 85 -6.68 3.78 0.75
C CYS A 85 -7.38 2.42 0.83
N ILE A 86 -6.80 1.38 0.23
CA ILE A 86 -7.34 0.01 0.31
C ILE A 86 -7.32 -0.49 1.75
N MET A 87 -6.24 -0.26 2.49
CA MET A 87 -6.14 -0.69 3.89
C MET A 87 -7.07 0.05 4.84
N VAL A 88 -7.44 1.30 4.55
CA VAL A 88 -8.53 1.98 5.27
C VAL A 88 -9.84 1.22 5.08
N GLY A 89 -10.18 0.88 3.84
CA GLY A 89 -11.37 0.08 3.53
C GLY A 89 -11.34 -1.30 4.21
N ALA A 90 -10.21 -1.99 4.14
CA ALA A 90 -10.03 -3.30 4.79
C ALA A 90 -10.15 -3.21 6.33
N THR A 91 -9.60 -2.17 6.93
CA THR A 91 -9.71 -1.92 8.38
C THR A 91 -11.18 -1.72 8.77
N ILE A 92 -11.92 -0.90 8.02
CA ILE A 92 -13.35 -0.68 8.24
C ILE A 92 -14.12 -2.00 8.09
N ALA A 93 -13.83 -2.79 7.04
CA ALA A 93 -14.47 -4.08 6.83
C ALA A 93 -14.23 -5.06 7.99
N HIS A 94 -13.00 -5.16 8.50
CA HIS A 94 -12.70 -6.00 9.68
C HIS A 94 -13.38 -5.50 10.96
N LEU A 95 -13.49 -4.19 11.16
CA LEU A 95 -14.11 -3.63 12.37
C LEU A 95 -15.64 -3.76 12.37
N PHE A 96 -16.29 -3.68 11.21
CA PHE A 96 -17.75 -3.51 11.12
C PHE A 96 -18.50 -4.61 10.36
N LEU A 97 -17.85 -5.36 9.46
CA LEU A 97 -18.55 -6.27 8.53
C LEU A 97 -18.15 -7.73 8.74
N ILE A 98 -16.85 -8.03 8.75
CA ILE A 98 -16.32 -9.40 8.67
C ILE A 98 -15.82 -9.89 10.04
N GLY A 99 -15.50 -8.95 10.94
CA GLY A 99 -14.86 -9.27 12.21
C GLY A 99 -13.39 -9.67 12.04
N GLY A 100 -12.87 -10.42 13.01
CA GLY A 100 -11.46 -10.81 13.06
C GLY A 100 -10.55 -9.68 13.56
N SER A 101 -9.25 -9.83 13.34
CA SER A 101 -8.25 -8.87 13.81
C SER A 101 -7.94 -7.82 12.73
N PRO A 102 -8.17 -6.51 12.98
CA PRO A 102 -7.77 -5.45 12.05
C PRO A 102 -6.25 -5.18 12.08
N VAL A 103 -5.49 -5.85 12.96
CA VAL A 103 -4.06 -5.61 13.17
C VAL A 103 -3.24 -5.73 11.87
N PRO A 104 -3.40 -6.76 11.02
CA PRO A 104 -2.65 -6.84 9.77
C PRO A 104 -2.92 -5.66 8.84
N ALA A 105 -4.20 -5.26 8.71
CA ALA A 105 -4.59 -4.11 7.89
C ALA A 105 -4.00 -2.81 8.43
N LEU A 106 -4.00 -2.60 9.76
CA LEU A 106 -3.40 -1.43 10.40
C LEU A 106 -1.87 -1.37 10.25
N VAL A 107 -1.18 -2.50 10.33
CA VAL A 107 0.28 -2.56 10.12
C VAL A 107 0.61 -2.21 8.67
N LEU A 108 -0.08 -2.82 7.71
CA LEU A 108 0.13 -2.56 6.29
C LEU A 108 -0.27 -1.12 5.90
N LEU A 109 -1.35 -0.59 6.49
CA LEU A 109 -1.75 0.82 6.37
C LEU A 109 -0.61 1.72 6.82
N THR A 110 -0.10 1.50 8.03
CA THR A 110 0.94 2.34 8.64
C THR A 110 2.20 2.35 7.79
N LEU A 111 2.67 1.18 7.38
CA LEU A 111 3.86 1.07 6.53
C LEU A 111 3.66 1.70 5.15
N SER A 112 2.50 1.51 4.53
CA SER A 112 2.17 2.13 3.22
C SER A 112 2.11 3.65 3.32
N ALA A 113 1.51 4.18 4.40
CA ALA A 113 1.45 5.61 4.68
C ALA A 113 2.84 6.21 4.92
N ILE A 114 3.73 5.48 5.62
CA ILE A 114 5.13 5.89 5.78
C ILE A 114 5.82 6.02 4.42
N VAL A 115 5.63 5.06 3.51
CA VAL A 115 6.22 5.14 2.17
C VAL A 115 5.65 6.32 1.39
N ALA A 116 4.33 6.50 1.39
CA ALA A 116 3.66 7.61 0.72
C ALA A 116 4.16 8.96 1.23
N TYR A 117 4.28 9.11 2.56
CA TYR A 117 4.78 10.32 3.20
C TYR A 117 6.26 10.56 2.91
N ALA A 118 7.11 9.52 2.98
CA ALA A 118 8.55 9.62 2.72
C ALA A 118 8.87 9.98 1.25
N LYS A 119 7.98 9.63 0.32
CA LYS A 119 8.13 9.91 -1.11
C LYS A 119 7.21 11.02 -1.63
N ARG A 120 6.56 11.79 -0.75
CA ARG A 120 5.56 12.81 -1.10
C ARG A 120 6.00 13.88 -2.10
N SER A 121 7.31 14.14 -2.22
CA SER A 121 7.84 15.08 -3.22
C SER A 121 7.53 14.65 -4.66
N GLN A 122 7.26 13.36 -4.88
CA GLN A 122 6.86 12.82 -6.18
C GLN A 122 5.50 13.35 -6.65
N PHE A 123 4.60 13.68 -5.72
CA PHE A 123 3.30 14.26 -6.06
C PHE A 123 3.46 15.62 -6.74
N GLY A 124 4.37 16.46 -6.23
CA GLY A 124 4.64 17.78 -6.82
C GLY A 124 5.44 17.71 -8.12
N LEU A 125 6.39 16.78 -8.23
CA LEU A 125 7.25 16.66 -9.41
C LEU A 125 6.48 16.26 -10.67
N LEU A 126 5.48 15.38 -10.55
CA LEU A 126 4.61 15.01 -11.66
C LEU A 126 3.60 16.10 -12.01
N ALA A 127 3.13 16.87 -11.02
CA ALA A 127 2.25 18.01 -11.25
C ALA A 127 2.94 19.17 -11.99
N SER A 128 4.29 19.18 -12.02
CA SER A 128 5.09 20.16 -12.76
C SER A 128 5.58 19.68 -14.13
N LEU A 129 5.18 18.49 -14.59
CA LEU A 129 5.49 18.05 -15.95
C LEU A 129 4.61 18.79 -16.97
N PRO A 130 5.20 19.27 -18.09
CA PRO A 130 4.50 20.03 -19.12
C PRO A 130 3.49 19.19 -19.92
#